data_AF-A0A3A6HNS4-F1
#
_entry.id   AF-A0A3A6HNS4-F1
#
_cell.length_a   1.000
_cell.length_b   1.000
_cell.length_c   1.000
_cell.angle_alpha   90.00
_cell.angle_beta   90.00
_cell.angle_gamma   90.00
#
_symmetry.space_group_name_H-M   'P 1'
#
loop_
_entity.id
_entity.type
_entity.pdbx_description
1 polymer ?
#
loop_
_entity_poly.entity_id
_entity_poly.type
_entity_poly.pdbx_seq_one_letter_code
_entity_poly.pdbx_strand_id
1 'polypeptide(L)'
;MAEPGALEYFYGTEAEQYTFYRIPKVLFTDPGFKQTTGDAKILYGLMLDRMGLSIRNGWLDEQNRVFIYFTLEEAMGAMGCGHNKAVALFTELDKVGLIERKKQGQGRPTKIYVKNFIRREEVKTSEKRKSALPETGSLDFLKSETINTDKNYTESNDTDPSIYPAARLTEDKPPAAADRIDTIRIYREILKENIEYDHLCERVGYDRDMLDEMLEILVDTVCSTRKQIRIGGQDYPNEVVKSRLLKLDSSHIEYVMDSLHQNTTKVRNIRAYLLTALYNAPTTISSYYTALVNHDLYGSG
;
A
#
# COMPACT_ATOMS: atom_id res chain seq x y z
N MET A 1 -18.90 5.81 43.22
CA MET A 1 -17.79 6.69 42.80
C MET A 1 -16.60 5.79 42.59
N ALA A 2 -16.15 5.62 41.35
CA ALA A 2 -14.98 4.80 41.02
C ALA A 2 -13.73 5.68 41.12
N GLU A 3 -12.70 5.18 41.83
CA GLU A 3 -11.41 5.83 42.08
C GLU A 3 -10.64 6.06 40.75
N PRO A 4 -9.97 7.21 40.58
CA PRO A 4 -9.15 7.48 39.40
C PRO A 4 -7.79 6.77 39.54
N GLY A 5 -7.67 5.56 38.99
CA GLY A 5 -6.37 4.88 38.94
C GLY A 5 -6.39 3.34 38.86
N ALA A 6 -7.54 2.70 38.77
CA ALA A 6 -7.60 1.24 38.59
C ALA A 6 -7.50 0.87 37.10
N LEU A 7 -6.28 0.80 36.57
CA LEU A 7 -6.03 0.14 35.28
C LEU A 7 -5.76 -1.35 35.55
N GLU A 8 -6.60 -2.22 34.97
CA GLU A 8 -6.50 -3.67 35.06
C GLU A 8 -5.33 -4.24 34.22
N TYR A 9 -4.84 -5.41 34.63
CA TYR A 9 -3.80 -6.16 33.91
C TYR A 9 -4.34 -6.83 32.65
N PHE A 10 -3.49 -6.93 31.63
CA PHE A 10 -3.82 -7.38 30.29
C PHE A 10 -4.11 -8.88 30.19
N TYR A 11 -5.22 -9.22 29.54
CA TYR A 11 -5.56 -10.59 29.14
C TYR A 11 -6.16 -10.59 27.72
N GLY A 12 -5.30 -10.60 26.68
CA GLY A 12 -5.60 -11.27 25.42
C GLY A 12 -6.38 -10.54 24.31
N THR A 13 -6.55 -9.21 24.37
CA THR A 13 -7.11 -8.40 23.25
C THR A 13 -6.16 -7.26 22.83
N GLU A 14 -4.85 -7.48 22.92
CA GLU A 14 -3.86 -6.43 22.66
C GLU A 14 -3.77 -6.03 21.17
N ALA A 15 -4.15 -6.87 20.21
CA ALA A 15 -4.03 -6.54 18.78
C ALA A 15 -5.00 -5.42 18.32
N GLU A 16 -6.22 -5.36 18.89
CA GLU A 16 -7.21 -4.33 18.53
C GLU A 16 -6.86 -2.96 19.12
N GLN A 17 -6.14 -2.93 20.25
CA GLN A 17 -5.71 -1.69 20.91
C GLN A 17 -4.64 -0.93 20.14
N TYR A 18 -3.89 -1.61 19.27
CA TYR A 18 -2.91 -0.99 18.36
C TYR A 18 -3.46 -0.71 16.96
N THR A 19 -4.77 -0.88 16.72
CA THR A 19 -5.37 -0.51 15.44
C THR A 19 -5.55 1.01 15.37
N PHE A 20 -4.89 1.66 14.42
CA PHE A 20 -4.94 3.11 14.24
C PHE A 20 -5.58 3.49 12.90
N TYR A 21 -6.38 4.56 12.92
CA TYR A 21 -6.82 5.19 11.69
C TYR A 21 -5.70 6.02 11.08
N ARG A 22 -5.41 5.78 9.80
CA ARG A 22 -4.33 6.43 9.07
C ARG A 22 -4.84 7.67 8.37
N ILE A 23 -4.26 8.82 8.71
CA ILE A 23 -4.59 10.09 8.04
C ILE A 23 -3.35 10.54 7.24
N PRO A 24 -3.43 10.66 5.91
CA PRO A 24 -2.28 11.06 5.10
C PRO A 24 -1.76 12.45 5.49
N LYS A 25 -0.45 12.55 5.77
CA LYS A 25 0.24 13.81 6.10
C LYS A 25 0.06 14.89 5.02
N VAL A 26 -0.11 14.48 3.76
CA VAL A 26 -0.37 15.37 2.61
C VAL A 26 -1.60 16.25 2.81
N LEU A 27 -2.61 15.78 3.55
CA LEU A 27 -3.79 16.59 3.88
C LEU A 27 -3.48 17.78 4.79
N PHE A 28 -2.34 17.73 5.49
CA PHE A 28 -1.88 18.80 6.38
C PHE A 28 -0.73 19.61 5.79
N THR A 29 0.06 19.04 4.87
CA THR A 29 1.23 19.70 4.27
C THR A 29 0.93 20.40 2.95
N ASP A 30 0.02 19.88 2.13
CA ASP A 30 -0.27 20.46 0.81
C ASP A 30 -1.21 21.67 0.92
N PRO A 31 -0.88 22.82 0.29
CA PRO A 31 -1.72 24.02 0.30
C PRO A 31 -3.14 23.80 -0.25
N GLY A 32 -3.33 22.85 -1.16
CA GLY A 32 -4.61 22.48 -1.77
C GLY A 32 -5.61 21.87 -0.78
N PHE A 33 -5.13 21.28 0.32
CA PHE A 33 -5.95 20.69 1.39
C PHE A 33 -5.91 21.51 2.68
N LYS A 34 -5.24 22.67 2.68
CA LYS A 34 -5.09 23.53 3.86
C LYS A 34 -6.42 24.10 4.36
N GLN A 35 -7.36 24.33 3.44
CA GLN A 35 -8.70 24.82 3.76
C GLN A 35 -9.66 23.71 4.23
N THR A 36 -9.22 22.45 4.21
CA THR A 36 -10.02 21.34 4.72
C THR A 36 -9.95 21.27 6.24
N THR A 37 -11.10 21.11 6.89
CA THR A 37 -11.24 20.95 8.35
C THR A 37 -10.55 19.67 8.83
N GLY A 38 -10.05 19.68 10.07
CA GLY A 38 -9.43 18.49 10.68
C GLY A 38 -10.38 17.28 10.68
N ASP A 39 -11.65 17.52 11.01
CA ASP A 39 -12.70 16.50 11.02
C ASP A 39 -12.94 15.89 9.64
N ALA A 40 -12.85 16.68 8.56
CA ALA A 40 -12.98 16.15 7.20
C ALA A 40 -11.77 15.29 6.83
N LYS A 41 -10.56 15.64 7.28
CA LYS A 41 -9.35 14.82 7.08
C LYS A 41 -9.44 13.50 7.83
N ILE A 42 -9.98 13.50 9.05
CA ILE A 42 -10.24 12.29 9.83
C ILE A 42 -11.27 11.41 9.10
N LEU A 43 -12.38 11.99 8.66
CA LEU A 43 -13.41 11.27 7.89
C LEU A 43 -12.85 10.64 6.62
N TYR A 44 -11.95 11.34 5.92
CA TYR A 44 -11.24 10.78 4.77
C TYR A 44 -10.33 9.61 5.16
N GLY A 45 -9.63 9.68 6.29
CA GLY A 45 -8.84 8.56 6.84
C GLY A 45 -9.68 7.32 7.14
N LEU A 46 -10.87 7.51 7.74
CA LEU A 46 -11.84 6.42 7.95
C LEU A 46 -12.29 5.78 6.63
N MET A 47 -12.51 6.59 5.60
CA MET A 47 -12.90 6.10 4.27
C MET A 47 -11.77 5.35 3.56
N LEU A 48 -10.52 5.75 3.77
CA LEU A 48 -9.36 5.03 3.23
C LEU A 48 -9.22 3.62 3.82
N ASP A 49 -9.48 3.47 5.11
CA ASP A 49 -9.50 2.16 5.78
C ASP A 49 -10.57 1.25 5.17
N ARG A 50 -11.80 1.77 5.02
CA ARG A 50 -12.91 1.07 4.34
C ARG A 50 -12.65 0.76 2.87
N MET A 51 -11.89 1.61 2.17
CA MET A 51 -11.45 1.35 0.81
C MET A 51 -10.49 0.16 0.75
N GLY A 52 -9.57 0.02 1.73
CA GLY A 52 -8.70 -1.15 1.85
C GLY A 52 -9.49 -2.46 1.93
N LEU A 53 -10.57 -2.48 2.71
CA LEU A 53 -11.48 -3.63 2.78
C LEU A 53 -12.22 -3.87 1.45
N SER A 54 -12.62 -2.81 0.75
CA SER A 54 -13.33 -2.91 -0.53
C SER A 54 -12.46 -3.49 -1.65
N ILE A 55 -11.14 -3.23 -1.62
CA ILE A 55 -10.17 -3.87 -2.53
C ILE A 55 -10.12 -5.38 -2.27
N ARG A 56 -9.99 -5.79 -1.00
CA ARG A 56 -9.93 -7.21 -0.61
C ARG A 56 -11.22 -7.96 -0.98
N ASN A 57 -12.36 -7.28 -0.89
CA ASN A 57 -13.67 -7.84 -1.23
C ASN A 57 -14.03 -7.76 -2.74
N GLY A 58 -13.14 -7.23 -3.58
CA GLY A 58 -13.37 -7.13 -5.02
C GLY A 58 -14.49 -6.15 -5.42
N TRP A 59 -14.78 -5.15 -4.59
CA TRP A 59 -15.82 -4.15 -4.85
C TRP A 59 -15.34 -3.09 -5.84
N LEU A 60 -15.39 -3.48 -7.11
CA LEU A 60 -14.90 -2.72 -8.27
C LEU A 60 -16.05 -2.44 -9.22
N ASP A 61 -16.05 -1.26 -9.84
CA ASP A 61 -16.98 -0.97 -10.94
C ASP A 61 -16.49 -1.54 -12.28
N GLU A 62 -17.32 -1.39 -13.32
CA GLU A 62 -17.02 -1.85 -14.69
C GLU A 62 -15.73 -1.24 -15.28
N GLN A 63 -15.24 -0.14 -14.72
CA GLN A 63 -13.98 0.50 -15.12
C GLN A 63 -12.83 0.17 -14.15
N ASN A 64 -12.99 -0.88 -13.35
CA ASN A 64 -12.01 -1.33 -12.36
C ASN A 64 -11.68 -0.28 -11.27
N ARG A 65 -12.63 0.61 -10.96
CA ARG A 65 -12.47 1.60 -9.88
C ARG A 65 -13.09 1.07 -8.60
N VAL A 66 -12.31 1.15 -7.52
CA VAL A 66 -12.77 0.79 -6.17
C VAL A 66 -13.82 1.80 -5.70
N PHE A 67 -14.92 1.28 -5.16
CA PHE A 67 -15.92 2.09 -4.47
C PHE A 67 -16.19 1.52 -3.08
N ILE A 68 -16.64 2.37 -2.17
CA ILE A 68 -17.11 1.97 -0.84
C ILE A 68 -18.61 2.26 -0.71
N TYR A 69 -19.29 1.46 0.09
CA TYR A 69 -20.58 1.84 0.67
C TYR A 69 -20.31 2.38 2.06
N PHE A 70 -20.56 3.67 2.24
CA PHE A 70 -20.39 4.34 3.52
C PHE A 70 -21.51 5.37 3.68
N THR A 71 -22.45 5.05 4.53
CA THR A 71 -23.67 5.83 4.74
C THR A 71 -23.41 7.03 5.64
N LEU A 72 -24.36 7.98 5.61
CA LEU A 72 -24.30 9.13 6.49
C LEU A 72 -24.42 8.74 7.97
N GLU A 73 -25.22 7.72 8.27
CA GLU A 73 -25.41 7.18 9.62
C GLU A 73 -24.14 6.52 10.15
N GLU A 74 -23.45 5.73 9.32
CA GLU A 74 -22.13 5.17 9.67
C GLU A 74 -21.10 6.27 9.92
N ALA A 75 -21.10 7.34 9.11
CA ALA A 75 -20.21 8.48 9.33
C ALA A 75 -20.52 9.22 10.63
N MET A 76 -21.80 9.40 10.97
CA MET A 76 -22.23 10.00 12.23
C MET A 76 -21.77 9.17 13.43
N GLY A 77 -21.93 7.85 13.35
CA GLY A 77 -21.47 6.92 14.38
C GLY A 77 -19.95 6.95 14.54
N ALA A 78 -19.21 6.85 13.43
CA ALA A 78 -17.74 6.81 13.46
C ALA A 78 -17.10 8.14 13.91
N MET A 79 -17.69 9.28 13.53
CA MET A 79 -17.20 10.61 13.90
C MET A 79 -17.81 11.14 15.21
N GLY A 80 -18.77 10.44 15.80
CA GLY A 80 -19.52 10.92 16.96
C GLY A 80 -20.22 12.27 16.74
N CYS A 81 -20.74 12.52 15.53
CA CYS A 81 -21.23 13.84 15.14
C CYS A 81 -22.70 13.84 14.68
N GLY A 82 -23.36 14.99 14.82
CA GLY A 82 -24.74 15.18 14.37
C GLY A 82 -24.88 15.23 12.85
N HIS A 83 -26.10 14.97 12.36
CA HIS A 83 -26.42 14.88 10.93
C HIS A 83 -25.90 16.06 10.10
N ASN A 84 -26.18 17.29 10.53
CA ASN A 84 -25.77 18.50 9.80
C ASN A 84 -24.25 18.61 9.65
N LYS A 85 -23.50 18.20 10.68
CA LYS A 85 -22.03 18.21 10.66
C LYS A 85 -21.52 17.15 9.69
N ALA A 86 -22.04 15.91 9.76
CA ALA A 86 -21.66 14.86 8.83
C ALA A 86 -21.90 15.28 7.36
N VAL A 87 -23.07 15.87 7.06
CA VAL A 87 -23.38 16.38 5.71
C VAL A 87 -22.39 17.46 5.27
N ALA A 88 -22.02 18.37 6.17
CA ALA A 88 -21.03 19.41 5.89
C ALA A 88 -19.65 18.80 5.55
N LEU A 89 -19.19 17.81 6.32
CA LEU A 89 -17.91 17.13 6.08
C LEU A 89 -17.88 16.41 4.73
N PHE A 90 -18.94 15.69 4.37
CA PHE A 90 -19.04 15.07 3.05
C PHE A 90 -19.02 16.10 1.91
N THR A 91 -19.74 17.21 2.09
CA THR A 91 -19.80 18.29 1.09
C THR A 91 -18.45 18.96 0.92
N GLU A 92 -17.71 19.11 2.01
CA GLU A 92 -16.36 19.64 2.01
C GLU A 92 -15.39 18.73 1.26
N LEU A 93 -15.42 17.42 1.53
CA LEU A 93 -14.60 16.44 0.83
C LEU A 93 -14.92 16.33 -0.67
N ASP A 94 -16.20 16.44 -1.05
CA ASP A 94 -16.62 16.52 -2.45
C ASP A 94 -16.06 17.79 -3.12
N LYS A 95 -16.15 18.95 -2.45
CA LYS A 95 -15.70 20.24 -2.98
C LYS A 95 -14.20 20.28 -3.21
N VAL A 96 -13.44 19.64 -2.33
CA VAL A 96 -11.98 19.51 -2.42
C VAL A 96 -11.58 18.44 -3.46
N GLY A 97 -12.50 17.56 -3.83
CA GLY A 97 -12.30 16.51 -4.83
C GLY A 97 -11.63 15.25 -4.28
N LEU A 98 -11.64 15.05 -2.96
CA LEU A 98 -11.11 13.85 -2.31
C LEU A 98 -12.06 12.66 -2.42
N ILE A 99 -13.36 12.92 -2.59
CA ILE A 99 -14.37 11.88 -2.81
C ILE A 99 -15.28 12.24 -3.98
N GLU A 100 -15.95 11.24 -4.53
CA GLU A 100 -17.05 11.42 -5.49
C GLU A 100 -18.18 10.46 -5.16
N ARG A 101 -19.38 11.02 -4.94
CA ARG A 101 -20.57 10.24 -4.59
C ARG A 101 -21.47 10.05 -5.81
N LYS A 102 -21.76 8.80 -6.20
CA LYS A 102 -22.69 8.44 -7.28
C LYS A 102 -23.94 7.75 -6.75
N LYS A 103 -25.10 8.34 -7.00
CA LYS A 103 -26.41 7.73 -6.71
C LYS A 103 -26.73 6.66 -7.75
N GLN A 104 -27.16 5.49 -7.32
CA GLN A 104 -27.45 4.34 -8.19
C GLN A 104 -28.95 4.07 -8.41
N GLY A 105 -29.83 5.01 -8.02
CA GLY A 105 -31.29 4.89 -8.10
C GLY A 105 -31.98 4.94 -6.73
N GLN A 106 -33.30 4.82 -6.70
CA GLN A 106 -34.07 4.74 -5.45
C GLN A 106 -33.81 3.41 -4.73
N GLY A 107 -33.55 3.47 -3.41
CA GLY A 107 -33.36 2.29 -2.56
C GLY A 107 -31.99 1.61 -2.64
N ARG A 108 -31.08 2.05 -3.53
CA ARG A 108 -29.71 1.52 -3.61
C ARG A 108 -28.71 2.42 -2.85
N PRO A 109 -27.78 1.83 -2.08
CA PRO A 109 -26.78 2.61 -1.35
C PRO A 109 -25.91 3.43 -2.31
N THR A 110 -25.49 4.61 -1.85
CA THR A 110 -24.68 5.53 -2.65
C THR A 110 -23.26 4.97 -2.76
N LYS A 111 -22.73 4.87 -3.98
CA LYS A 111 -21.32 4.51 -4.20
C LYS A 111 -20.45 5.72 -3.95
N ILE A 112 -19.46 5.57 -3.09
CA ILE A 112 -18.47 6.61 -2.81
C ILE A 112 -17.13 6.15 -3.38
N TYR A 113 -16.58 6.96 -4.28
CA TYR A 113 -15.26 6.77 -4.86
C TYR A 113 -14.27 7.64 -4.10
N VAL A 114 -13.35 7.01 -3.39
CA VAL A 114 -12.27 7.71 -2.67
C VAL A 114 -11.16 8.00 -3.68
N LYS A 115 -10.88 9.28 -3.93
CA LYS A 115 -9.92 9.72 -4.95
C LYS A 115 -8.53 9.82 -4.35
N ASN A 116 -7.53 9.55 -5.19
CA ASN A 116 -6.14 9.79 -4.84
C ASN A 116 -5.88 11.31 -4.76
N PHE A 117 -5.27 11.74 -3.66
CA PHE A 117 -4.87 13.13 -3.41
C PHE A 117 -3.69 13.59 -4.29
N ILE A 118 -3.03 12.67 -4.98
CA ILE A 118 -1.97 12.95 -5.96
C ILE A 118 -2.61 13.38 -7.29
N ARG A 119 -2.63 14.69 -7.57
CA ARG A 119 -2.99 15.21 -8.90
C ARG A 119 -2.04 14.61 -9.95
N ARG A 120 -2.56 13.84 -10.90
CA ARG A 120 -1.87 13.66 -12.19
C ARG A 120 -1.95 15.02 -12.86
N GLU A 121 -0.83 15.72 -12.99
CA GLU A 121 -0.78 16.90 -13.85
C GLU A 121 -1.15 16.41 -15.25
N GLU A 122 -2.34 16.79 -15.72
CA GLU A 122 -2.66 16.69 -17.13
C GLU A 122 -1.61 17.53 -17.85
N VAL A 123 -0.72 16.84 -18.56
CA VAL A 123 0.26 17.45 -19.46
C VAL A 123 -0.54 18.20 -20.51
N LYS A 124 -0.85 19.47 -20.25
CA LYS A 124 -1.24 20.43 -21.27
C LYS A 124 -0.02 20.66 -22.14
N THR A 125 0.11 19.80 -23.13
CA THR A 125 0.88 20.09 -24.34
C THR A 125 0.24 21.30 -25.03
N SER A 126 1.09 22.11 -25.66
CA SER A 126 0.82 23.43 -26.25
C SER A 126 0.94 24.57 -25.23
N GLU A 127 1.85 25.54 -25.36
CA GLU A 127 2.28 26.19 -26.58
C GLU A 127 3.59 26.97 -26.32
N LYS A 128 4.46 27.01 -27.33
CA LYS A 128 5.71 27.79 -27.34
C LYS A 128 5.48 29.24 -26.89
N ARG A 129 6.18 29.69 -25.85
CA ARG A 129 6.63 31.09 -25.78
C ARG A 129 8.10 31.17 -25.37
N LYS A 130 8.87 31.76 -26.29
CA LYS A 130 10.23 32.25 -26.13
C LYS A 130 10.24 33.46 -25.18
N SER A 131 11.43 33.75 -24.66
CA SER A 131 11.90 35.00 -24.02
C SER A 131 11.38 35.26 -22.60
N ALA A 132 12.12 35.79 -21.65
CA ALA A 132 13.53 36.16 -21.52
C ALA A 132 13.81 36.35 -20.01
N LEU A 133 15.03 36.09 -19.57
CA LEU A 133 15.53 36.49 -18.25
C LEU A 133 15.64 38.02 -18.17
N PRO A 134 15.45 38.63 -16.98
CA PRO A 134 16.17 39.83 -16.61
C PRO A 134 17.13 39.54 -15.45
N GLU A 135 18.40 39.86 -15.68
CA GLU A 135 19.39 40.10 -14.64
C GLU A 135 19.24 41.53 -14.08
N THR A 136 19.76 41.66 -12.85
CA THR A 136 20.31 42.86 -12.17
C THR A 136 19.36 43.81 -11.43
N GLY A 137 19.63 44.04 -10.13
CA GLY A 137 19.14 45.21 -9.37
C GLY A 137 19.15 45.12 -7.83
N SER A 138 20.33 45.23 -7.23
CA SER A 138 20.76 45.36 -5.81
C SER A 138 19.85 45.98 -4.71
N LEU A 139 20.05 45.44 -3.47
CA LEU A 139 20.11 46.03 -2.09
C LEU A 139 19.01 46.99 -1.56
N ASP A 140 18.37 46.67 -0.40
CA ASP A 140 18.90 47.00 0.96
C ASP A 140 17.90 46.85 2.15
N PHE A 141 18.44 46.36 3.30
CA PHE A 141 18.03 46.42 4.74
C PHE A 141 16.68 45.80 5.22
N LEU A 142 16.54 45.12 6.38
CA LEU A 142 17.21 45.25 7.69
C LEU A 142 17.30 43.89 8.44
N LYS A 143 18.43 43.67 9.14
CA LYS A 143 18.65 42.65 10.18
C LYS A 143 17.92 43.03 11.47
N SER A 144 17.37 42.03 12.17
CA SER A 144 17.30 42.03 13.63
C SER A 144 17.57 40.62 14.16
N GLU A 145 18.81 40.48 14.63
CA GLU A 145 19.32 39.71 15.77
C GLU A 145 18.69 38.33 16.13
N THR A 146 19.50 37.34 15.83
CA THR A 146 19.77 36.06 16.51
C THR A 146 19.21 35.84 17.91
N ILE A 147 18.63 34.65 18.10
CA ILE A 147 18.92 33.82 19.28
C ILE A 147 19.27 32.43 18.78
N ASN A 148 20.55 32.09 18.87
CA ASN A 148 21.02 30.71 18.83
C ASN A 148 20.68 30.10 20.20
N THR A 149 19.83 29.08 20.20
CA THR A 149 19.79 28.13 21.32
C THR A 149 19.71 26.73 20.76
N ASP A 150 20.58 25.89 21.33
CA ASP A 150 20.77 24.47 21.13
C ASP A 150 19.57 23.62 20.68
N LYS A 151 19.87 22.75 19.72
CA LYS A 151 19.43 21.35 19.59
C LYS A 151 18.22 20.93 20.43
N ASN A 152 17.12 20.68 19.75
CA ASN A 152 16.35 19.46 19.98
C ASN A 152 15.74 18.99 18.65
N TYR A 153 16.38 18.02 17.99
CA TYR A 153 15.76 17.25 16.91
C TYR A 153 14.91 16.16 17.56
N THR A 154 13.64 16.44 17.84
CA THR A 154 12.74 15.45 18.47
C THR A 154 11.32 15.44 17.90
N GLU A 155 11.12 15.90 16.66
CA GLU A 155 9.82 15.80 15.97
C GLU A 155 9.81 14.82 14.78
N SER A 156 10.64 13.77 14.83
CA SER A 156 10.41 12.58 14.00
C SER A 156 9.61 11.58 14.84
N ASN A 157 8.29 11.73 14.86
CA ASN A 157 7.43 10.61 15.26
C ASN A 157 7.45 9.62 14.09
N ASP A 158 8.30 8.61 14.22
CA ASP A 158 8.35 7.43 13.36
C ASP A 158 7.09 6.61 13.56
N THR A 159 6.00 7.06 12.93
CA THR A 159 4.85 6.21 12.66
C THR A 159 5.00 5.70 11.23
N ASP A 160 5.31 4.42 11.16
CA ASP A 160 5.44 3.54 10.01
C ASP A 160 4.71 4.00 8.72
N PRO A 161 5.45 4.40 7.66
CA PRO A 161 4.86 4.75 6.39
C PRO A 161 4.51 3.52 5.54
N SER A 162 3.22 3.17 5.62
CA SER A 162 2.33 2.87 4.49
C SER A 162 2.07 1.41 4.07
N ILE A 163 0.76 1.16 3.96
CA ILE A 163 0.13 0.34 2.93
C ILE A 163 0.39 1.04 1.58
N TYR A 164 1.36 0.55 0.81
CA TYR A 164 1.71 0.91 -0.58
C TYR A 164 1.86 2.42 -0.92
N PRO A 165 3.11 2.90 -1.07
CA PRO A 165 3.37 4.14 -1.80
C PRO A 165 3.17 3.88 -3.30
N ALA A 166 2.30 4.68 -3.93
CA ALA A 166 2.53 5.04 -5.32
C ALA A 166 3.85 5.81 -5.35
N ALA A 167 4.94 5.11 -5.66
CA ALA A 167 6.26 5.70 -5.80
C ALA A 167 6.23 6.73 -6.93
N ARG A 168 6.11 8.00 -6.57
CA ARG A 168 6.68 9.07 -7.40
C ARG A 168 8.19 8.96 -7.26
N LEU A 169 8.79 8.14 -8.11
CA LEU A 169 10.17 8.33 -8.50
C LEU A 169 10.21 9.68 -9.21
N THR A 170 10.75 10.70 -8.55
CA THR A 170 11.47 11.73 -9.31
C THR A 170 12.63 10.99 -9.98
N GLU A 171 12.42 10.61 -11.24
CA GLU A 171 13.47 10.17 -12.14
C GLU A 171 14.49 11.31 -12.26
N ASP A 172 15.51 11.31 -11.41
CA ASP A 172 16.88 11.77 -11.74
C ASP A 172 17.88 11.74 -10.56
N LYS A 173 17.48 11.29 -9.36
CA LYS A 173 18.43 11.14 -8.25
C LYS A 173 18.34 9.74 -7.62
N PRO A 174 19.45 8.98 -7.55
CA PRO A 174 19.45 7.74 -6.79
C PRO A 174 19.07 8.04 -5.32
N PRO A 175 18.18 7.23 -4.71
CA PRO A 175 17.79 7.43 -3.32
C PRO A 175 19.02 7.42 -2.41
N ALA A 176 18.99 8.22 -1.33
CA ALA A 176 20.05 8.18 -0.35
C ALA A 176 20.18 6.74 0.20
N ALA A 177 21.39 6.33 0.60
CA ALA A 177 21.63 4.97 1.06
C ALA A 177 20.69 4.57 2.22
N ALA A 178 20.35 5.53 3.09
CA ALA A 178 19.38 5.37 4.17
C ALA A 178 17.97 5.06 3.65
N ASP A 179 17.43 5.87 2.73
CA ASP A 179 16.10 5.67 2.13
C ASP A 179 15.96 4.29 1.44
N ARG A 180 17.05 3.81 0.83
CA ARG A 180 17.08 2.51 0.15
C ARG A 180 17.04 1.35 1.14
N ILE A 181 17.72 1.48 2.29
CA ILE A 181 17.69 0.50 3.37
C ILE A 181 16.30 0.43 3.98
N ASP A 182 15.68 1.58 4.26
CA ASP A 182 14.33 1.62 4.83
C ASP A 182 13.30 1.05 3.85
N THR A 183 13.42 1.34 2.55
CA THR A 183 12.56 0.75 1.52
C THR A 183 12.65 -0.78 1.50
N ILE A 184 13.87 -1.34 1.58
CA ILE A 184 14.09 -2.79 1.60
C ILE A 184 13.46 -3.42 2.84
N ARG A 185 13.62 -2.78 4.02
CA ARG A 185 13.02 -3.25 5.27
C ARG A 185 11.50 -3.25 5.21
N ILE A 186 10.88 -2.19 4.69
CA ILE A 186 9.43 -2.10 4.54
C ILE A 186 8.89 -3.22 3.63
N TYR A 187 9.50 -3.41 2.44
CA TYR A 187 9.02 -4.46 1.54
C TYR A 187 9.26 -5.87 2.08
N ARG A 188 10.31 -6.08 2.86
CA ARG A 188 10.56 -7.35 3.55
C ARG A 188 9.43 -7.68 4.51
N GLU A 189 9.01 -6.73 5.35
CA GLU A 189 7.94 -6.97 6.31
C GLU A 189 6.58 -7.17 5.62
N ILE A 190 6.27 -6.38 4.57
CA ILE A 190 5.06 -6.59 3.76
C ILE A 190 5.04 -8.00 3.14
N LEU A 191 6.16 -8.45 2.58
CA LEU A 191 6.23 -9.77 1.97
C LEU A 191 6.09 -10.88 3.00
N LYS A 192 6.70 -10.74 4.19
CA LYS A 192 6.54 -11.70 5.30
C LYS A 192 5.10 -11.81 5.76
N GLU A 193 4.41 -10.68 5.94
CA GLU A 193 3.00 -10.64 6.33
C GLU A 193 2.14 -11.32 5.26
N ASN A 194 2.31 -10.93 4.00
CA ASN A 194 1.55 -11.47 2.87
C ASN A 194 1.67 -13.00 2.77
N ILE A 195 2.89 -13.54 2.86
CA ILE A 195 3.14 -14.97 2.72
C ILE A 195 2.94 -15.75 4.03
N GLU A 196 2.53 -15.08 5.12
CA GLU A 196 2.39 -15.67 6.45
C GLU A 196 3.69 -16.40 6.87
N TYR A 197 4.83 -15.74 6.68
CA TYR A 197 6.16 -16.33 6.81
C TYR A 197 6.37 -17.04 8.15
N ASP A 198 5.94 -16.44 9.26
CA ASP A 198 6.09 -17.02 10.60
C ASP A 198 5.32 -18.33 10.75
N HIS A 199 4.13 -18.44 10.14
CA HIS A 199 3.33 -19.67 10.15
C HIS A 199 3.90 -20.76 9.24
N LEU A 200 4.44 -20.38 8.08
CA LEU A 200 5.18 -21.33 7.21
C LEU A 200 6.41 -21.88 7.91
N CYS A 201 7.08 -21.03 8.68
CA CYS A 201 8.26 -21.36 9.46
C CYS A 201 8.01 -22.42 10.54
N GLU A 202 6.85 -22.41 11.18
CA GLU A 202 6.49 -23.36 12.25
C GLU A 202 6.05 -24.72 11.72
N ARG A 203 5.79 -24.84 10.42
CA ARG A 203 5.21 -26.04 9.84
C ARG A 203 6.24 -27.15 9.66
N VAL A 204 5.92 -28.33 10.18
CA VAL A 204 6.78 -29.52 10.07
C VAL A 204 6.92 -29.94 8.61
N GLY A 205 8.16 -30.05 8.13
CA GLY A 205 8.48 -30.51 6.76
C GLY A 205 8.89 -29.41 5.78
N TYR A 206 8.87 -28.14 6.19
CA TYR A 206 9.32 -27.02 5.34
C TYR A 206 10.81 -26.76 5.54
N ASP A 207 11.53 -26.62 4.42
CA ASP A 207 12.93 -26.18 4.42
C ASP A 207 12.97 -24.66 4.67
N ARG A 208 13.43 -24.28 5.87
CA ARG A 208 13.55 -22.89 6.31
C ARG A 208 14.55 -22.10 5.46
N ASP A 209 15.65 -22.74 5.05
CA ASP A 209 16.68 -22.09 4.24
C ASP A 209 16.12 -21.78 2.83
N MET A 210 15.29 -22.68 2.30
CA MET A 210 14.63 -22.48 1.02
C MET A 210 13.55 -21.39 1.08
N LEU A 211 12.78 -21.34 2.17
CA LEU A 211 11.80 -20.28 2.42
C LEU A 211 12.48 -18.91 2.52
N ASP A 212 13.63 -18.85 3.20
CA ASP A 212 14.47 -17.64 3.27
C ASP A 212 14.99 -17.23 1.89
N GLU A 213 15.48 -18.18 1.09
CA GLU A 213 15.93 -17.90 -0.28
C GLU A 213 14.79 -17.31 -1.13
N MET A 214 13.58 -17.86 -1.03
CA MET A 214 12.41 -17.35 -1.74
C MET A 214 12.05 -15.94 -1.29
N LEU A 215 12.05 -15.66 0.02
CA LEU A 215 11.79 -14.32 0.56
C LEU A 215 12.85 -13.31 0.06
N GLU A 216 14.12 -13.65 0.08
CA GLU A 216 15.18 -12.78 -0.43
C GLU A 216 15.02 -12.49 -1.93
N ILE A 217 14.65 -13.50 -2.73
CA ILE A 217 14.38 -13.31 -4.16
C ILE A 217 13.20 -12.34 -4.37
N LEU A 218 12.13 -12.46 -3.57
CA LEU A 218 10.98 -11.56 -3.65
C LEU A 218 11.38 -10.12 -3.30
N VAL A 219 12.07 -9.92 -2.18
CA VAL A 219 12.52 -8.60 -1.70
C VAL A 219 13.45 -7.95 -2.74
N ASP A 220 14.45 -8.67 -3.23
CA ASP A 220 15.37 -8.19 -4.25
C ASP A 220 14.66 -7.75 -5.53
N THR A 221 13.67 -8.54 -5.96
CA THR A 221 12.97 -8.29 -7.21
C THR A 221 12.04 -7.08 -7.08
N VAL A 222 11.31 -6.98 -5.97
CA VAL A 222 10.39 -5.87 -5.65
C VAL A 222 11.14 -4.55 -5.42
N CYS A 223 12.36 -4.61 -4.89
CA CYS A 223 13.22 -3.44 -4.65
C CYS A 223 14.16 -3.12 -5.81
N SER A 224 14.06 -3.84 -6.93
CA SER A 224 14.88 -3.61 -8.11
C SER A 224 14.63 -2.22 -8.70
N THR A 225 15.70 -1.52 -9.07
CA THR A 225 15.64 -0.21 -9.76
C THR A 225 15.62 -0.34 -11.28
N ARG A 226 15.64 -1.58 -11.82
CA ARG A 226 15.61 -1.81 -13.26
C ARG A 226 14.23 -1.50 -13.82
N LYS A 227 14.14 -0.87 -15.00
CA LYS A 227 12.86 -0.59 -15.67
C LYS A 227 12.13 -1.86 -16.13
N GLN A 228 12.89 -2.89 -16.51
CA GLN A 228 12.38 -4.18 -16.96
C GLN A 228 13.08 -5.33 -16.24
N ILE A 229 12.34 -6.42 -16.03
CA ILE A 229 12.79 -7.64 -15.39
C ILE A 229 12.45 -8.82 -16.31
N ARG A 230 13.44 -9.68 -16.56
CA ARG A 230 13.28 -10.88 -17.37
C ARG A 230 12.81 -12.05 -16.51
N ILE A 231 11.67 -12.63 -16.83
CA ILE A 231 11.05 -13.77 -16.12
C ILE A 231 10.63 -14.81 -17.16
N GLY A 232 11.04 -16.07 -16.97
CA GLY A 232 10.70 -17.16 -17.91
C GLY A 232 11.12 -16.90 -19.36
N GLY A 233 12.16 -16.09 -19.59
CA GLY A 233 12.63 -15.72 -20.93
C GLY A 233 11.92 -14.54 -21.59
N GLN A 234 10.91 -13.93 -20.93
CA GLN A 234 10.20 -12.75 -21.41
C GLN A 234 10.51 -11.54 -20.52
N ASP A 235 10.50 -10.34 -21.10
CA ASP A 235 10.77 -9.09 -20.38
C ASP A 235 9.46 -8.42 -19.96
N TYR A 236 9.35 -8.10 -18.67
CA TYR A 236 8.19 -7.47 -18.05
C TYR A 236 8.57 -6.11 -17.45
N PRO A 237 7.69 -5.10 -17.49
CA PRO A 237 7.88 -3.87 -16.73
C PRO A 237 7.98 -4.17 -15.23
N ASN A 238 8.92 -3.53 -14.53
CA ASN A 238 9.15 -3.76 -13.10
C ASN A 238 7.88 -3.60 -12.26
N GLU A 239 7.13 -2.52 -12.49
CA GLU A 239 5.88 -2.25 -11.76
C GLU A 239 4.84 -3.39 -11.88
N VAL A 240 4.80 -4.07 -13.02
CA VAL A 240 3.91 -5.23 -13.24
C VAL A 240 4.40 -6.43 -12.44
N VAL A 241 5.70 -6.69 -12.47
CA VAL A 241 6.33 -7.77 -11.69
C VAL A 241 6.10 -7.54 -10.20
N LYS A 242 6.39 -6.33 -9.73
CA LYS A 242 6.21 -5.89 -8.35
C LYS A 242 4.77 -6.04 -7.89
N SER A 243 3.80 -5.54 -8.66
CA SER A 243 2.38 -5.67 -8.33
C SER A 243 1.91 -7.13 -8.24
N ARG A 244 2.52 -8.05 -9.00
CA ARG A 244 2.18 -9.47 -8.94
C ARG A 244 2.83 -10.18 -7.75
N LEU A 245 4.11 -9.97 -7.51
CA LEU A 245 4.83 -10.60 -6.40
C LEU A 245 4.30 -10.16 -5.04
N LEU A 246 3.85 -8.91 -4.92
CA LEU A 246 3.22 -8.39 -3.70
C LEU A 246 1.81 -8.94 -3.42
N LYS A 247 1.27 -9.80 -4.28
CA LYS A 247 -0.01 -10.52 -4.08
C LYS A 247 0.17 -11.98 -3.70
N LEU A 248 1.41 -12.46 -3.57
CA LEU A 248 1.65 -13.83 -3.13
C LEU A 248 1.22 -13.99 -1.69
N ASP A 249 0.62 -15.14 -1.39
CA ASP A 249 0.24 -15.56 -0.05
C ASP A 249 0.89 -16.91 0.30
N SER A 250 0.63 -17.43 1.50
CA SER A 250 1.17 -18.70 1.96
C SER A 250 0.92 -19.83 0.95
N SER A 251 -0.30 -19.99 0.45
CA SER A 251 -0.66 -21.05 -0.50
C SER A 251 0.20 -21.05 -1.78
N HIS A 252 0.58 -19.86 -2.27
CA HIS A 252 1.47 -19.75 -3.42
C HIS A 252 2.89 -20.22 -3.12
N ILE A 253 3.40 -19.94 -1.92
CA ILE A 253 4.71 -20.42 -1.49
C ILE A 253 4.71 -21.93 -1.36
N GLU A 254 3.68 -22.51 -0.73
CA GLU A 254 3.52 -23.96 -0.59
C GLU A 254 3.53 -24.65 -1.96
N TYR A 255 2.75 -24.13 -2.91
CA TYR A 255 2.72 -24.62 -4.29
C TYR A 255 4.11 -24.61 -4.95
N VAL A 256 4.88 -23.53 -4.79
CA VAL A 256 6.21 -23.43 -5.39
C VAL A 256 7.20 -24.39 -4.71
N MET A 257 7.12 -24.53 -3.38
CA MET A 257 7.92 -25.49 -2.62
C MET A 257 7.60 -26.92 -3.08
N ASP A 258 6.33 -27.31 -3.16
CA ASP A 258 5.90 -28.63 -3.64
C ASP A 258 6.39 -28.89 -5.07
N SER A 259 6.23 -27.91 -5.95
CA SER A 259 6.67 -28.00 -7.35
C SER A 259 8.19 -28.20 -7.48
N LEU A 260 8.97 -27.67 -6.54
CA LEU A 260 10.42 -27.84 -6.53
C LEU A 260 10.81 -29.21 -5.96
N HIS A 261 10.18 -29.67 -4.88
CA HIS A 261 10.43 -30.99 -4.30
C HIS A 261 10.09 -32.13 -5.26
N GLN A 262 9.02 -31.98 -6.06
CA GLN A 262 8.62 -32.97 -7.04
C GLN A 262 9.45 -32.93 -8.33
N ASN A 263 10.29 -31.90 -8.52
CA ASN A 263 11.10 -31.77 -9.73
C ASN A 263 12.30 -32.72 -9.68
N THR A 264 12.31 -33.71 -10.55
CA THR A 264 13.38 -34.70 -10.69
C THR A 264 14.54 -34.22 -11.57
N THR A 265 14.42 -33.04 -12.18
CA THR A 265 15.39 -32.51 -13.15
C THR A 265 16.37 -31.55 -12.47
N LYS A 266 17.67 -31.67 -12.80
CA LYS A 266 18.69 -30.78 -12.24
C LYS A 266 18.47 -29.32 -12.67
N VAL A 267 18.12 -28.46 -11.72
CA VAL A 267 18.00 -27.01 -11.94
C VAL A 267 19.40 -26.38 -11.96
N ARG A 268 19.81 -25.83 -13.12
CA ARG A 268 21.13 -25.18 -13.28
C ARG A 268 21.18 -23.75 -12.74
N ASN A 269 20.04 -23.06 -12.75
CA ASN A 269 19.90 -21.69 -12.25
C ASN A 269 18.69 -21.64 -11.32
N ILE A 270 18.93 -21.94 -10.04
CA ILE A 270 17.87 -22.08 -9.03
C ILE A 270 17.12 -20.77 -8.83
N ARG A 271 17.83 -19.64 -8.76
CA ARG A 271 17.24 -18.32 -8.60
C ARG A 271 16.27 -17.96 -9.72
N ALA A 272 16.67 -18.16 -10.98
CA ALA A 272 15.80 -17.85 -12.13
C ALA A 272 14.58 -18.77 -12.20
N TYR A 273 14.75 -20.04 -11.80
CA TYR A 273 13.65 -21.00 -11.69
C TYR A 273 12.65 -20.55 -10.62
N LEU A 274 13.12 -20.31 -9.39
CA LEU A 274 12.29 -19.86 -8.27
C LEU A 274 11.54 -18.58 -8.59
N LEU A 275 12.24 -17.56 -9.12
CA LEU A 275 11.58 -16.31 -9.52
C LEU A 275 10.48 -16.52 -10.57
N THR A 276 10.72 -17.42 -11.53
CA THR A 276 9.72 -17.74 -12.56
C THR A 276 8.53 -18.49 -11.96
N ALA A 277 8.76 -19.44 -11.05
CA ALA A 277 7.72 -20.19 -10.36
C ALA A 277 6.87 -19.25 -9.47
N LEU A 278 7.52 -18.43 -8.63
CA LEU A 278 6.89 -17.43 -7.78
C LEU A 278 6.02 -16.45 -8.59
N TYR A 279 6.52 -15.94 -9.71
CA TYR A 279 5.77 -15.02 -10.55
C TYR A 279 4.54 -15.65 -11.20
N ASN A 280 4.59 -16.94 -11.52
CA ASN A 280 3.50 -17.66 -12.18
C ASN A 280 2.52 -18.32 -11.19
N ALA A 281 2.90 -18.48 -9.92
CA ALA A 281 2.11 -19.18 -8.91
C ALA A 281 0.64 -18.76 -8.85
N PRO A 282 0.28 -17.45 -8.83
CA PRO A 282 -1.14 -17.04 -8.78
C PRO A 282 -1.97 -17.45 -9.99
N THR A 283 -1.31 -17.74 -11.11
CA THR A 283 -1.98 -18.14 -12.36
C THR A 283 -2.01 -19.65 -12.57
N THR A 284 -1.13 -20.41 -11.91
CA THR A 284 -0.96 -21.84 -12.16
C THR A 284 -1.39 -22.73 -11.00
N ILE A 285 -1.48 -22.20 -9.77
CA ILE A 285 -1.78 -22.96 -8.56
C ILE A 285 -3.09 -23.75 -8.64
N SER A 286 -4.18 -23.15 -9.13
CA SER A 286 -5.49 -23.81 -9.21
C SER A 286 -5.47 -24.98 -10.20
N SER A 287 -4.85 -24.79 -11.37
CA SER A 287 -4.73 -25.84 -12.39
C SER A 287 -3.84 -26.99 -11.90
N TYR A 288 -2.78 -26.67 -11.15
CA TYR A 288 -1.89 -27.67 -10.57
C TYR A 288 -2.62 -28.59 -9.58
N TYR A 289 -3.29 -28.01 -8.57
CA TYR A 289 -4.00 -28.84 -7.58
C TYR A 289 -5.19 -29.59 -8.20
N THR A 290 -5.87 -29.02 -9.20
CA THR A 290 -6.91 -29.74 -9.96
C THR A 290 -6.32 -30.97 -10.67
N ALA A 291 -5.17 -30.82 -11.31
CA ALA A 291 -4.49 -31.94 -11.99
C ALA A 291 -4.01 -33.00 -11.00
N LEU A 292 -3.47 -32.58 -9.85
CA LEU A 292 -3.01 -33.47 -8.78
C LEU A 292 -4.15 -34.33 -8.23
N VAL A 293 -5.28 -33.70 -7.86
CA VAL A 293 -6.48 -34.41 -7.35
C VAL A 293 -7.01 -35.39 -8.38
N ASN A 294 -7.06 -35.01 -9.67
CA ASN A 294 -7.51 -35.92 -10.73
C ASN A 294 -6.57 -37.11 -10.91
N HIS A 295 -5.26 -36.90 -10.81
CA HIS A 295 -4.28 -37.98 -10.89
C HIS A 295 -4.43 -38.95 -9.70
N ASP A 296 -4.64 -38.44 -8.49
CA ASP A 296 -4.80 -39.27 -7.30
C ASP A 296 -6.13 -40.04 -7.29
N LEU A 297 -7.20 -39.45 -7.84
CA LEU A 297 -8.52 -40.08 -7.91
C LEU A 297 -8.69 -41.05 -9.10
N TYR A 298 -8.05 -40.79 -10.24
CA TYR A 298 -8.31 -41.49 -11.51
C TYR A 298 -7.06 -42.03 -12.21
N GLY A 299 -5.85 -41.65 -11.78
CA GLY A 299 -4.58 -41.97 -12.44
C GLY A 299 -3.91 -43.26 -11.97
N SER A 300 -4.41 -43.89 -10.91
CA SER A 300 -3.90 -45.19 -10.39
C SER A 300 -4.66 -46.38 -11.00
N GLY A 301 -4.71 -46.43 -12.34
CA GLY A 301 -5.23 -47.56 -13.13
C GLY A 301 -4.13 -48.37 -13.79
#